data_AF-A0A512IWJ6-F1
#
_entry.id   AF-A0A512IWJ6-F1
#
_cell.length_a   1.000
_cell.length_b   1.000
_cell.length_c   1.000
_cell.angle_alpha   90.00
_cell.angle_beta   90.00
_cell.angle_gamma   90.00
#
_symmetry.space_group_name_H-M   'P 1'
#
loop_
_entity.id
_entity.type
_entity.pdbx_description
1 polymer ?
#
loop_
_entity_poly.entity_id
_entity_poly.type
_entity_poly.pdbx_seq_one_letter_code
_entity_poly.pdbx_strand_id
1 'polypeptide(L)' 'MSLTIESEKVDRLAEQLATAARVDKTEAVRMALVNELQRREASLPLRERVRPLLDRIAAVPDTGLEADKAFFDELSGER' A
#
# COMPACT_ATOMS: atom_id res chain seq x y z
N MET A 1 15.05 6.47 15.10
CA MET A 1 16.40 5.87 15.05
C MET A 1 17.03 6.22 13.70
N SER A 2 18.31 6.56 13.68
CA SER A 2 19.09 6.74 12.45
C SER A 2 19.66 5.40 12.00
N LEU A 3 19.49 5.06 10.73
CA LEU A 3 20.09 3.87 10.13
C LEU A 3 21.54 4.21 9.71
N THR A 4 22.53 3.53 10.29
CA THR A 4 23.93 3.65 9.85
C THR A 4 24.27 2.42 8.99
N ILE A 5 24.65 2.64 7.74
CA ILE A 5 24.96 1.56 6.79
C ILE A 5 26.49 1.44 6.66
N GLU A 6 27.08 0.45 7.32
CA GLU A 6 28.52 0.14 7.23
C GLU A 6 28.79 -0.85 6.10
N SER A 7 28.45 -0.47 4.87
CA SER A 7 28.69 -1.31 3.69
C SER A 7 29.08 -0.46 2.49
N GLU A 8 30.32 -0.60 2.04
CA GLU A 8 30.85 0.08 0.86
C GLU A 8 30.02 -0.22 -0.40
N LYS A 9 29.49 -1.44 -0.51
CA LYS A 9 28.64 -1.83 -1.64
C LYS A 9 27.32 -1.07 -1.65
N VAL A 10 26.66 -0.94 -0.49
CA VAL A 10 25.39 -0.19 -0.39
C VAL A 10 25.63 1.29 -0.61
N ASP A 11 26.75 1.81 -0.12
CA ASP A 11 27.17 3.19 -0.29
C ASP A 11 27.32 3.56 -1.78
N ARG A 12 28.01 2.72 -2.56
CA ARG A 12 28.14 2.88 -4.01
C ARG A 12 26.80 2.80 -4.75
N LEU A 13 25.91 1.89 -4.34
CA LEU A 13 24.57 1.78 -4.94
C LEU A 13 23.72 3.02 -4.67
N ALA A 14 23.78 3.55 -3.45
CA ALA A 14 23.09 4.78 -3.08
C ALA A 14 23.65 5.99 -3.86
N GLU A 15 24.97 6.07 -4.06
CA GLU A 15 25.64 7.10 -4.86
C GLU A 15 25.17 7.06 -6.33
N GLN A 16 25.11 5.87 -6.92
CA GLN A 16 24.66 5.67 -8.30
C GLN A 16 23.20 6.10 -8.48
N LEU A 17 22.34 5.70 -7.54
CA LEU A 17 20.93 6.07 -7.58
C LEU A 17 20.72 7.56 -7.37
N ALA A 18 21.44 8.16 -6.43
CA ALA A 18 21.44 9.60 -6.19
C ALA A 18 21.85 10.39 -7.44
N THR A 19 22.92 9.96 -8.11
CA THR A 19 23.38 10.58 -9.36
C THR A 19 22.34 10.44 -10.47
N ALA A 20 21.76 9.25 -10.65
CA ALA A 20 20.78 8.98 -11.68
C ALA A 20 19.47 9.78 -11.46
N ALA A 21 19.02 9.87 -10.21
CA ALA A 21 17.81 10.58 -9.83
C ALA A 21 18.03 12.09 -9.56
N ARG A 22 19.29 12.55 -9.55
CA ARG A 22 19.70 13.93 -9.23
C ARG A 22 19.18 14.42 -7.87
N VAL A 23 19.26 13.55 -6.88
CA VAL A 23 18.88 13.82 -5.48
C VAL A 23 20.06 13.53 -4.57
N ASP A 24 19.96 13.90 -3.30
CA ASP A 24 20.97 13.50 -2.32
C ASP A 24 20.88 11.99 -2.00
N LYS A 25 21.92 11.48 -1.33
CA LYS A 25 22.06 10.05 -1.01
C LYS A 25 20.96 9.55 -0.09
N THR A 26 20.53 10.37 0.87
CA THR A 26 19.48 10.01 1.82
C THR A 26 18.14 9.85 1.10
N GLU A 27 17.83 10.77 0.19
CA GLU A 27 16.63 10.78 -0.59
C GLU A 27 16.62 9.62 -1.60
N ALA A 28 17.75 9.32 -2.24
CA ALA A 28 17.90 8.14 -3.08
C ALA A 28 17.61 6.83 -2.31
N VAL A 29 18.13 6.70 -1.09
CA VAL A 29 17.85 5.54 -0.23
C VAL A 29 16.37 5.49 0.14
N ARG A 30 15.75 6.62 0.50
CA ARG A 30 14.30 6.70 0.79
C ARG A 30 13.48 6.24 -0.42
N MET A 31 13.78 6.74 -1.61
CA MET A 31 13.12 6.34 -2.85
C MET A 31 13.25 4.84 -3.12
N ALA A 32 14.45 4.28 -2.96
CA ALA A 32 14.69 2.84 -3.13
C ALA A 32 13.83 1.99 -2.18
N LEU A 33 13.78 2.38 -0.89
CA LEU A 33 12.99 1.66 0.12
C LEU A 33 11.49 1.72 -0.19
N VAL A 34 10.96 2.90 -0.56
CA VAL A 34 9.55 3.06 -0.94
C VAL A 34 9.21 2.19 -2.14
N ASN A 35 10.04 2.22 -3.18
CA ASN A 35 9.81 1.46 -4.39
C ASN A 35 9.84 -0.06 -4.15
N GLU A 36 10.75 -0.54 -3.30
CA GLU A 36 10.82 -1.97 -2.96
C GLU A 36 9.61 -2.41 -2.14
N LEU A 37 9.17 -1.58 -1.17
CA LEU A 37 7.94 -1.85 -0.43
C LEU A 37 6.73 -1.92 -1.36
N GLN A 38 6.59 -0.96 -2.28
CA GLN A 38 5.51 -0.98 -3.27
C GLN A 38 5.55 -2.21 -4.17
N ARG A 39 6.74 -2.65 -4.63
CA ARG A 39 6.86 -3.88 -5.43
C ARG A 39 6.42 -5.11 -4.63
N ARG A 40 6.78 -5.19 -3.35
CA ARG A 40 6.37 -6.28 -2.47
C ARG A 40 4.87 -6.26 -2.20
N GLU A 41 4.30 -5.09 -1.91
CA GLU A 41 2.86 -4.92 -1.73
C GLU A 41 2.08 -5.26 -3.01
N ALA A 42 2.60 -4.88 -4.18
CA ALA A 42 2.01 -5.25 -5.48
C ALA A 42 2.12 -6.74 -5.75
N SER A 43 3.15 -7.42 -5.23
CA SER A 43 3.32 -8.87 -5.31
C SER A 43 2.40 -9.65 -4.37
N LEU A 44 1.82 -9.00 -3.34
CA LEU A 44 0.84 -9.65 -2.47
C LEU A 44 -0.40 -10.02 -3.28
N PRO A 45 -0.90 -11.26 -3.19
CA PRO A 45 -2.15 -11.65 -3.81
C PRO A 45 -3.27 -10.68 -3.43
N LEU A 46 -4.17 -10.37 -4.37
CA LEU A 46 -5.28 -9.44 -4.15
C LEU A 46 -6.06 -9.76 -2.86
N ARG A 47 -6.23 -11.05 -2.56
CA ARG A 47 -6.90 -11.53 -1.34
C ARG A 47 -6.24 -11.02 -0.06
N GLU A 48 -4.92 -10.96 0.00
CA GLU A 48 -4.19 -10.48 1.18
C GLU A 48 -4.27 -8.96 1.27
N ARG A 49 -4.22 -8.26 0.14
CA ARG A 49 -4.36 -6.80 0.07
C ARG A 49 -5.72 -6.31 0.56
N VAL A 50 -6.79 -7.04 0.25
CA VAL A 50 -8.17 -6.67 0.60
C VAL A 50 -8.60 -7.21 1.98
N ARG A 51 -7.82 -8.14 2.56
CA ARG A 51 -8.11 -8.77 3.87
C ARG A 51 -8.43 -7.75 4.98
N PRO A 52 -7.65 -6.67 5.20
CA PRO A 52 -7.94 -5.73 6.28
C PRO A 52 -9.30 -5.03 6.12
N LEU A 53 -9.73 -4.81 4.88
CA LEU A 53 -11.04 -4.21 4.58
C LEU A 53 -12.16 -5.23 4.83
N LEU A 54 -11.98 -6.48 4.41
CA LEU A 54 -12.93 -7.56 4.68
C LEU A 54 -13.09 -7.82 6.17
N ASP A 55 -11.99 -7.81 6.93
CA ASP A 55 -12.02 -8.03 8.39
C ASP A 55 -12.79 -6.90 9.10
N ARG A 56 -12.67 -5.65 8.62
CA ARG A 56 -13.46 -4.52 9.12
C ARG A 56 -14.95 -4.67 8.83
N ILE A 57 -15.32 -5.18 7.66
CA ILE A 57 -16.72 -5.44 7.30
C ILE A 57 -17.27 -6.61 8.13
N ALA A 58 -16.50 -7.71 8.24
CA ALA A 58 -16.90 -8.89 9.01
C ALA A 58 -17.04 -8.63 10.52
N ALA A 59 -16.38 -7.59 11.04
CA ALA A 59 -16.55 -7.17 12.44
C ALA A 59 -17.89 -6.46 12.70
N VAL A 60 -18.62 -6.04 11.67
CA VAL A 60 -19.94 -5.42 11.80
C VAL A 60 -20.98 -6.53 11.98
N PRO A 61 -21.81 -6.50 13.04
CA PRO A 61 -22.88 -7.48 13.23
C PRO A 61 -23.90 -7.41 12.08
N ASP A 62 -24.42 -8.56 11.69
CA ASP A 62 -25.51 -8.63 10.72
C ASP A 62 -26.73 -7.87 11.26
N THR A 63 -27.26 -6.95 10.46
CA THR A 63 -28.43 -6.14 10.84
C THR A 63 -29.74 -6.89 10.66
N GLY A 64 -29.73 -8.03 9.98
CA GLY A 64 -30.92 -8.78 9.60
C GLY A 64 -31.81 -8.08 8.56
N LEU A 65 -31.36 -6.94 8.02
CA LEU A 65 -32.06 -6.20 6.97
C LEU A 65 -31.68 -6.76 5.60
N GLU A 66 -32.68 -7.00 4.75
CA GLU A 66 -32.44 -7.38 3.36
C GLU A 66 -32.13 -6.12 2.53
N ALA A 67 -30.89 -6.00 2.06
CA ALA A 67 -30.49 -4.99 1.09
C ALA A 67 -30.73 -5.53 -0.33
N ASP A 68 -32.00 -5.72 -0.67
CA ASP A 68 -32.43 -6.23 -1.96
C ASP A 68 -32.50 -5.13 -3.03
N LYS A 69 -32.94 -5.50 -4.24
CA LYS A 69 -33.06 -4.55 -5.33
C LYS A 69 -34.04 -3.40 -4.98
N ALA A 70 -35.17 -3.70 -4.34
CA ALA A 70 -36.16 -2.69 -4.01
C ALA A 70 -35.60 -1.65 -3.02
N PHE A 71 -34.77 -2.08 -2.08
CA PHE A 71 -34.02 -1.19 -1.19
C PHE A 71 -33.09 -0.23 -1.96
N PHE A 72 -32.35 -0.73 -2.95
CA PHE A 72 -31.44 0.11 -3.74
C PHE A 72 -32.16 1.00 -4.77
N ASP A 73 -33.29 0.54 -5.33
CA ASP A 73 -34.15 1.33 -6.21
C ASP A 73 -34.74 2.54 -5.44
N GLU A 74 -35.19 2.32 -4.19
CA GLU A 74 -35.63 3.42 -3.30
C GLU A 74 -34.50 4.41 -2.96
N LEU A 75 -33.30 3.90 -2.69
CA LEU A 75 -32.13 4.72 -2.34
C LEU A 75 -31.62 5.58 -3.52
N SER A 76 -31.70 5.05 -4.74
CA SER A 76 -31.24 5.72 -5.97
C SER A 76 -32.25 6.72 -6.53
N GLY A 77 -33.50 6.69 -6.07
CA GLY A 77 -34.57 7.54 -6.57
C GLY A 77 -35.13 7.11 -7.93
N GLU A 78 -34.75 5.91 -8.41
CA GLU A 78 -35.32 5.28 -9.59
C GLU A 78 -36.60 4.53 -9.16
N ARG A 79 -37.77 5.11 -9.46
CA ARG A 79 -39.07 4.43 -9.38
C ARG A 79 -39.63 4.20 -10.76
#